data_AF-A0A371GV31-F1
#
_entry.id   AF-A0A371GV31-F1
#
_cell.length_a   1.000
_cell.length_b   1.000
_cell.length_c   1.000
_cell.angle_alpha   90.00
_cell.angle_beta   90.00
_cell.angle_gamma   90.00
#
_symmetry.space_group_name_H-M   'P 1'
#
loop_
_entity.id
_entity.type
_entity.pdbx_description
1 polymer ?
#
loop_
_entity_poly.entity_id
_entity_poly.type
_entity_poly.pdbx_seq_one_letter_code
_entity_poly.pdbx_strand_id
1 'polypeptide(L)'
;MTSNISLAPPLEVVETGAEPPPLQENPSFISPNEQISKRGKALDILHSTMNDDIFMRISHLMMAKEVWEKIEKEEFEALKMNEVETIKDFMTNVMKVVNQIRLMGEKLQDSKIVEKVTLSYS
;
A
#
# COMPACT_ATOMS: atom_id res chain seq x y z
N MET A 1 26.16 -69.18 -32.53
CA MET A 1 26.68 -68.00 -33.25
C MET A 1 26.72 -66.86 -32.27
N THR A 2 27.88 -66.21 -32.23
CA THR A 2 28.42 -65.28 -31.22
C THR A 2 27.57 -64.03 -30.97
N SER A 3 27.25 -63.76 -29.71
CA SER A 3 26.91 -62.41 -29.24
C SER A 3 28.13 -61.83 -28.52
N ASN A 4 28.99 -61.16 -29.30
CA ASN A 4 30.10 -60.39 -28.76
C ASN A 4 29.57 -59.16 -28.04
N ILE A 5 29.91 -59.05 -26.76
CA ILE A 5 29.74 -57.84 -25.95
C ILE A 5 30.80 -56.84 -26.44
N SER A 6 30.40 -55.86 -27.24
CA SER A 6 31.28 -54.80 -27.70
C SER A 6 31.31 -53.67 -26.66
N LEU A 7 32.42 -53.63 -25.94
CA LEU A 7 32.87 -52.59 -25.04
C LEU A 7 32.89 -51.23 -25.77
N ALA A 8 32.23 -50.21 -25.22
CA ALA A 8 32.30 -48.83 -25.72
C ALA A 8 33.72 -48.27 -25.51
N PRO A 9 34.30 -47.52 -26.48
CA PRO A 9 35.58 -46.85 -26.27
C PRO A 9 35.42 -45.63 -25.35
N PRO A 10 36.45 -45.26 -24.58
CA PRO A 10 36.41 -44.10 -23.70
C PRO A 10 36.92 -42.83 -24.39
N LEU A 11 36.24 -41.71 -24.06
CA LEU A 11 36.65 -40.30 -24.15
C LEU A 11 36.78 -39.64 -25.53
N GLU A 12 36.04 -38.55 -25.72
CA GLU A 12 36.66 -37.28 -26.09
C GLU A 12 35.84 -36.14 -25.45
N VAL A 13 36.46 -35.47 -24.48
CA VAL A 13 35.96 -34.23 -23.90
C VAL A 13 36.05 -33.18 -25.01
N VAL A 14 34.95 -32.97 -25.73
CA VAL A 14 34.84 -31.81 -26.61
C VAL A 14 34.33 -30.65 -25.76
N GLU A 15 35.25 -29.77 -25.38
CA GLU A 15 34.90 -28.41 -24.98
C GLU A 15 34.17 -27.77 -26.17
N THR A 16 32.85 -27.72 -26.11
CA THR A 16 32.08 -26.82 -26.96
C THR A 16 31.23 -25.97 -26.06
N GLY A 17 31.68 -24.73 -25.88
CA GLY A 17 30.89 -23.68 -25.26
C GLY A 17 29.57 -23.54 -25.98
N ALA A 18 28.51 -24.04 -25.34
CA ALA A 18 27.14 -23.65 -25.61
C ALA A 18 26.54 -23.23 -24.26
N GLU A 19 26.41 -21.94 -24.14
CA GLU A 19 25.82 -21.16 -23.05
C GLU A 19 24.53 -21.83 -22.50
N PRO A 20 24.38 -21.97 -21.17
CA PRO A 20 23.10 -22.39 -20.61
C PRO A 20 22.02 -21.34 -20.95
N PRO A 21 20.79 -21.75 -21.29
CA PRO A 21 19.69 -20.82 -21.57
C PRO A 21 19.55 -19.77 -20.45
N PRO A 22 19.26 -18.49 -20.75
CA PRO A 22 19.18 -17.44 -19.74
C PRO A 22 18.23 -17.86 -18.63
N LEU A 23 18.79 -17.95 -17.42
CA LEU A 23 18.09 -18.31 -16.20
C LEU A 23 16.88 -17.39 -16.03
N GLN A 24 15.71 -18.01 -15.87
CA GLN A 24 14.45 -17.32 -15.57
C GLN A 24 14.67 -16.32 -14.42
N GLU A 25 14.33 -15.06 -14.68
CA GLU A 25 14.52 -13.94 -13.76
C GLU A 25 13.86 -14.22 -12.40
N ASN A 26 14.68 -14.56 -11.40
CA ASN A 26 14.22 -14.72 -10.03
C ASN A 26 14.15 -13.31 -9.37
N PRO A 27 12.99 -12.87 -8.83
CA PRO A 27 12.77 -11.50 -8.33
C PRO A 27 13.72 -11.02 -7.21
N SER A 28 14.48 -11.93 -6.60
CA SER A 28 15.26 -11.66 -5.39
C SER A 28 16.62 -11.00 -5.61
N PHE A 29 17.09 -10.84 -6.86
CA PHE A 29 18.46 -10.36 -7.16
C PHE A 29 18.55 -8.99 -7.83
N ILE A 30 17.45 -8.25 -7.97
CA ILE A 30 17.44 -6.94 -8.62
C ILE A 30 18.11 -5.90 -7.70
N SER A 31 19.23 -5.31 -8.15
CA SER A 31 19.96 -4.25 -7.45
C SER A 31 19.04 -3.08 -7.06
N PRO A 32 19.22 -2.44 -5.88
CA PRO A 32 18.39 -1.31 -5.47
C PRO A 32 18.29 -0.19 -6.52
N ASN A 33 19.38 0.12 -7.22
CA ASN A 33 19.38 1.12 -8.30
C ASN A 33 18.53 0.69 -9.50
N GLU A 34 18.55 -0.60 -9.82
CA GLU A 34 17.74 -1.14 -10.90
C GLU A 34 16.25 -1.21 -10.50
N GLN A 35 15.93 -1.49 -9.22
CA GLN A 35 14.56 -1.37 -8.71
C GLN A 35 14.06 0.06 -8.74
N ILE A 36 14.89 1.06 -8.39
CA ILE A 36 14.53 2.48 -8.49
C ILE A 36 14.29 2.86 -9.97
N SER A 37 15.12 2.38 -10.89
CA SER A 37 14.93 2.59 -12.33
C SER A 37 13.66 1.91 -12.86
N LYS A 38 13.38 0.67 -12.44
CA LYS A 38 12.15 -0.06 -12.80
C LYS A 38 10.90 0.64 -12.23
N ARG A 39 10.97 1.17 -11.01
CA ARG A 39 9.89 1.99 -10.40
C ARG A 39 9.65 3.28 -11.16
N GLY A 40 10.71 4.00 -11.54
CA GLY A 40 10.61 5.22 -12.35
C GLY A 40 9.95 4.93 -13.71
N LYS A 41 10.40 3.90 -14.41
CA LYS A 41 9.81 3.48 -15.70
C LYS A 41 8.35 3.05 -15.56
N ALA A 42 7.98 2.34 -14.49
CA ALA A 42 6.59 1.97 -14.23
C ALA A 42 5.72 3.20 -13.97
N LEU A 43 6.24 4.20 -13.26
CA LEU A 43 5.57 5.48 -13.03
C LEU A 43 5.37 6.25 -14.35
N ASP A 44 6.40 6.30 -15.19
CA ASP A 44 6.33 6.95 -16.51
C ASP A 44 5.34 6.24 -17.45
N ILE A 45 5.27 4.90 -17.40
CA ILE A 45 4.28 4.12 -18.15
C ILE A 45 2.88 4.39 -17.64
N LEU A 46 2.67 4.44 -16.31
CA LEU A 46 1.38 4.82 -15.73
C LEU A 46 0.99 6.24 -16.17
N HIS A 47 1.91 7.21 -16.08
CA HIS A 47 1.66 8.60 -16.47
C HIS A 47 1.43 8.76 -17.98
N SER A 48 2.10 7.99 -18.83
CA SER A 48 1.93 8.05 -20.30
C SER A 48 0.73 7.26 -20.81
N THR A 49 0.30 6.23 -20.09
CA THR A 49 -0.84 5.38 -20.48
C THR A 49 -2.16 5.95 -19.94
N MET A 50 -2.12 6.69 -18.84
CA MET A 50 -3.29 7.36 -18.26
C MET A 50 -3.46 8.72 -18.91
N ASN A 51 -4.62 8.99 -19.51
CA ASN A 51 -4.99 10.33 -19.98
C ASN A 51 -4.83 11.34 -18.81
N ASP A 52 -4.25 12.50 -19.08
CA ASP A 52 -4.05 13.59 -18.11
C ASP A 52 -5.35 13.91 -17.33
N ASP A 53 -6.52 13.81 -17.96
CA ASP A 53 -7.82 13.98 -17.29
C ASP A 53 -8.04 12.94 -16.16
N ILE A 54 -7.74 11.68 -16.43
CA ILE A 54 -7.90 10.59 -15.47
C ILE A 54 -6.89 10.74 -14.33
N PHE A 55 -5.64 11.08 -14.66
CA PHE A 55 -4.61 11.34 -13.66
C PHE A 55 -5.00 12.52 -12.74
N MET A 56 -5.40 13.64 -13.33
CA MET A 56 -5.83 14.83 -12.57
C MET A 56 -7.05 14.52 -11.70
N ARG A 57 -8.02 13.75 -12.19
CA ARG A 57 -9.18 13.34 -11.40
C ARG A 57 -8.78 12.47 -10.20
N ILE A 58 -7.90 11.51 -10.39
CA ILE A 58 -7.38 10.67 -9.28
C ILE A 58 -6.61 11.52 -8.28
N SER A 59 -5.73 12.41 -8.76
CA SER A 59 -4.94 13.30 -7.92
C SER A 59 -5.83 14.23 -7.08
N HIS A 60 -6.84 14.86 -7.69
CA HIS A 60 -7.79 15.71 -6.97
C HIS A 60 -8.60 14.93 -5.92
N LEU A 61 -9.03 13.70 -6.23
CA LEU A 61 -9.73 12.85 -5.25
C LEU A 61 -8.82 12.47 -4.07
N MET A 62 -7.55 12.19 -4.34
CA MET A 62 -6.56 11.87 -3.30
C MET A 62 -6.29 13.08 -2.40
N MET A 63 -6.05 14.26 -2.98
CA MET A 63 -5.87 15.50 -2.21
C MET A 63 -7.13 15.86 -1.41
N ALA A 64 -8.32 15.71 -1.99
CA ALA A 64 -9.57 15.97 -1.30
C ALA A 64 -9.75 15.03 -0.09
N LYS A 65 -9.38 13.76 -0.23
CA LYS A 65 -9.37 12.79 0.88
C LYS A 65 -8.39 13.20 1.97
N GLU A 66 -7.15 13.52 1.63
CA GLU A 66 -6.12 13.95 2.60
C GLU A 66 -6.52 15.22 3.37
N VAL A 67 -7.04 16.22 2.65
CA VAL A 67 -7.53 17.47 3.26
C VAL A 67 -8.71 17.18 4.19
N TRP A 68 -9.64 16.34 3.77
CA TRP A 68 -10.79 15.97 4.58
C TRP A 68 -10.39 15.19 5.85
N GLU A 69 -9.51 14.19 5.73
CA GLU A 69 -8.99 13.42 6.88
C GLU A 69 -8.36 14.35 7.93
N LYS A 70 -7.63 15.37 7.46
CA LYS A 70 -7.06 16.39 8.35
C LYS A 70 -8.15 17.19 9.06
N ILE A 71 -9.18 17.64 8.34
CA ILE A 71 -10.30 18.41 8.91
C ILE A 71 -11.04 17.56 9.95
N GLU A 72 -11.43 16.32 9.64
CA GLU A 72 -12.16 15.47 10.59
C GLU A 72 -11.36 15.17 11.86
N LYS A 73 -10.05 14.96 11.72
CA LYS A 73 -9.17 14.78 12.88
C LYS A 73 -9.13 16.05 13.73
N GLU A 74 -9.00 17.21 13.11
CA GLU A 74 -9.03 18.50 13.80
C GLU A 74 -10.39 18.73 14.48
N GLU A 75 -11.51 18.40 13.83
CA GLU A 75 -12.86 18.48 14.41
C GLU A 75 -13.00 17.55 15.62
N PHE A 76 -12.55 16.30 15.52
CA PHE A 76 -12.58 15.35 16.63
C PHE A 76 -11.72 15.85 17.81
N GLU A 77 -10.53 16.37 17.54
CA GLU A 77 -9.67 16.93 18.59
C GLU A 77 -10.23 18.23 19.20
N ALA A 78 -10.97 19.02 18.41
CA ALA A 78 -11.63 20.23 18.87
C ALA A 78 -12.89 19.97 19.72
N LEU A 79 -13.47 18.76 19.68
CA LEU A 79 -14.62 18.40 20.52
C LEU A 79 -14.29 18.62 22.00
N LYS A 80 -15.14 19.37 22.68
CA LYS A 80 -15.09 19.61 24.12
C LYS A 80 -16.50 19.72 24.65
N MET A 81 -16.69 19.31 25.89
CA MET A 81 -17.98 19.42 26.53
C MET A 81 -18.25 20.88 26.92
N ASN A 82 -19.42 21.40 26.57
CA ASN A 82 -19.87 22.74 26.99
C ASN A 82 -20.40 22.71 28.44
N GLU A 83 -20.30 23.83 29.16
CA GLU A 83 -20.75 23.92 30.56
C GLU A 83 -22.25 23.68 30.75
N VAL A 84 -23.05 23.97 29.72
CA VAL A 84 -24.52 23.92 29.75
C VAL A 84 -25.11 22.73 29.01
N GLU A 85 -24.30 21.95 28.30
CA GLU A 85 -24.80 20.80 27.55
C GLU A 85 -24.86 19.54 28.40
N THR A 86 -25.79 18.64 28.09
CA THR A 86 -25.85 17.36 28.79
C THR A 86 -24.84 16.39 28.22
N ILE A 87 -24.40 15.42 29.04
CA ILE A 87 -23.51 14.33 28.60
C ILE A 87 -24.12 13.60 27.38
N LYS A 88 -25.44 13.42 27.36
CA LYS A 88 -26.13 12.75 26.26
C LYS A 88 -26.00 13.54 24.95
N ASP A 89 -26.11 14.86 25.01
CA ASP A 89 -25.98 15.74 23.83
C ASP A 89 -24.55 15.73 23.32
N PHE A 90 -23.57 15.84 24.23
CA PHE A 90 -22.15 15.71 23.90
C PHE A 90 -21.83 14.36 23.25
N MET A 91 -22.29 13.25 23.84
CA MET A 91 -22.10 11.90 23.28
C MET A 91 -22.73 11.74 21.90
N THR A 92 -23.88 12.40 21.65
CA THR A 92 -24.51 12.40 20.32
C THR A 92 -23.63 13.10 19.29
N ASN A 93 -23.02 14.24 19.66
CA ASN A 93 -22.09 14.97 18.79
C ASN A 93 -20.79 14.18 18.55
N VAL A 94 -20.21 13.57 19.59
CA VAL A 94 -19.05 12.68 19.47
C VAL A 94 -19.35 11.55 18.50
N MET A 95 -20.48 10.86 18.66
CA MET A 95 -20.85 9.76 17.76
C MET A 95 -21.08 10.22 16.32
N LYS A 96 -21.58 11.43 16.09
CA LYS A 96 -21.73 12.00 14.75
C LYS A 96 -20.37 12.09 14.03
N VAL A 97 -19.37 12.67 14.68
CA VAL A 97 -18.00 12.82 14.13
C VAL A 97 -17.33 11.45 13.96
N VAL A 98 -17.42 10.58 14.97
CA VAL A 98 -16.88 9.21 14.92
C VAL A 98 -17.47 8.42 13.75
N ASN A 99 -18.77 8.54 13.51
CA ASN A 99 -19.43 7.83 12.42
C ASN A 99 -18.99 8.37 11.04
N GLN A 100 -18.76 9.67 10.90
CA GLN A 100 -18.24 10.27 9.66
C GLN A 100 -16.83 9.73 9.33
N ILE A 101 -15.93 9.72 10.32
CA ILE A 101 -14.57 9.14 10.18
C ILE A 101 -14.63 7.68 9.74
N ARG A 102 -15.52 6.89 10.36
CA ARG A 102 -15.70 5.47 10.03
C ARG A 102 -16.26 5.24 8.63
N LEU A 103 -17.15 6.11 8.14
CA LEU A 103 -17.72 6.02 6.79
C LEU A 103 -16.67 6.23 5.70
N MET A 104 -15.59 6.96 6.00
CA MET A 104 -14.45 7.11 5.09
C MET A 104 -13.47 5.93 5.09
N GLY A 105 -13.75 4.89 5.88
CA GLY A 105 -12.91 3.70 5.99
C GLY A 105 -11.75 3.86 6.99
N GLU A 106 -11.71 4.96 7.74
CA GLU A 106 -10.73 5.12 8.81
C GLU A 106 -11.14 4.36 10.08
N LYS A 107 -10.18 3.64 10.67
CA LYS A 107 -10.40 2.92 11.93
C LYS A 107 -10.05 3.81 13.12
N LEU A 108 -11.06 4.49 13.66
CA LEU A 108 -10.95 5.13 14.98
C LEU A 108 -11.14 4.10 16.11
N GLN A 109 -10.12 3.96 16.96
CA GLN A 109 -10.15 3.02 18.09
C GLN A 109 -11.10 3.51 19.18
N ASP A 110 -11.90 2.61 19.75
CA ASP A 110 -12.86 2.94 20.82
C ASP A 110 -12.17 3.50 22.07
N SER A 111 -10.92 3.09 22.35
CA SER A 111 -10.13 3.64 23.45
C SER A 111 -9.91 5.15 23.35
N LYS A 112 -9.67 5.67 22.14
CA LYS A 112 -9.52 7.12 21.89
C LYS A 112 -10.83 7.88 22.12
N ILE A 113 -11.96 7.25 21.79
CA ILE A 113 -13.29 7.85 22.03
C ILE A 113 -13.55 7.95 23.53
N VAL A 114 -13.29 6.86 24.28
CA VAL A 114 -13.46 6.85 25.75
C VAL A 114 -12.54 7.85 26.42
N GLU A 115 -11.27 7.92 26.01
CA GLU A 115 -10.31 8.92 26.50
C GLU A 115 -10.82 10.33 26.25
N LYS A 116 -11.28 10.62 25.02
CA LYS A 116 -11.81 11.94 24.66
C LYS A 116 -13.00 12.36 25.52
N VAL A 117 -13.94 11.45 25.76
CA VAL A 117 -15.12 11.69 26.59
C VAL A 117 -14.71 11.91 28.04
N THR A 118 -13.78 11.10 28.55
CA THR A 118 -13.31 11.19 29.94
C THR A 118 -12.54 12.48 30.20
N LEU A 119 -11.67 12.90 29.27
CA LEU A 119 -10.94 14.17 29.37
C LEU A 119 -11.83 15.41 29.27
N SER A 120 -12.96 15.31 28.56
CA SER A 120 -13.90 16.43 28.45
C SER A 120 -14.79 16.57 29.69
N TYR A 121 -14.85 15.53 30.52
CA TYR A 121 -15.64 15.49 31.76
C TYR A 121 -14.81 15.82 33.01
N SER A 122 -13.49 15.64 32.94
CA SER A 122 -12.53 15.99 34.01
C SER A 122 -12.32 17.48 34.14
#